data_AF-A0A7H2BH00-F1
#
_entry.id   AF-A0A7H2BH00-F1
#
_cell.length_a   1.000
_cell.length_b   1.000
_cell.length_c   1.000
_cell.angle_alpha   90.00
_cell.angle_beta   90.00
_cell.angle_gamma   90.00
#
_symmetry.space_group_name_H-M   'P 1'
#
loop_
_entity.id
_entity.type
_entity.pdbx_description
1 polymer ?
#
loop_
_entity_poly.entity_id
_entity_poly.type
_entity_poly.pdbx_seq_one_letter_code
_entity_poly.pdbx_strand_id
1 'polypeptide(L)'
;MRGHGANYAFVDASWAQEHREFQYNALDYLAACKQYLTPDDIPWLRRLAEAKSWWETIDRLDTIIGDIVLRHPELNSLMLEWAQDANFWIRPIATDHQRPRKERTDTQLLEEIIVKNFGSTEFFINKAIGWALREYSKTDPAWVADFIDRYRAQLAPLSIREGAKRL
;
A
#
# COMPACT_ATOMS: atom_id res chain seq x y z
N MET A 1 28.10 -3.08 -2.43
CA MET A 1 28.25 -2.96 -0.97
C MET A 1 27.09 -2.12 -0.46
N ARG A 2 26.19 -2.69 0.35
CA ARG A 2 25.07 -1.96 0.96
C ARG A 2 25.56 -1.38 2.29
N GLY A 3 25.88 -0.09 2.32
CA GLY A 3 26.40 0.58 3.52
C GLY A 3 25.77 1.96 3.69
N HIS A 4 25.20 2.18 4.87
CA HIS A 4 24.49 3.39 5.38
C HIS A 4 22.98 3.50 5.13
N GLY A 5 22.31 2.40 4.74
CA GLY A 5 20.88 2.38 4.41
C GLY A 5 19.96 1.85 5.53
N ALA A 6 19.92 0.54 5.70
CA ALA A 6 19.21 -0.17 6.75
C ALA A 6 19.99 -1.44 7.12
N ASN A 7 19.79 -2.01 8.30
CA ASN A 7 20.37 -3.30 8.68
C ASN A 7 19.54 -4.45 8.09
N TYR A 8 19.80 -4.77 6.82
CA TYR A 8 19.13 -5.85 6.10
C TYR A 8 19.25 -7.20 6.81
N ALA A 9 20.43 -7.52 7.36
CA ALA A 9 20.66 -8.79 8.05
C ALA A 9 19.77 -8.93 9.29
N PHE A 10 19.55 -7.85 10.04
CA PHE A 10 18.62 -7.84 11.17
C PHE A 10 17.17 -8.09 10.72
N VAL A 11 16.74 -7.44 9.65
CA VAL A 11 15.38 -7.61 9.10
C VAL A 11 15.18 -9.04 8.59
N ASP A 12 16.12 -9.57 7.80
CA ASP A 12 16.05 -10.93 7.27
C ASP A 12 16.06 -11.99 8.40
N ALA A 13 16.93 -11.82 9.41
CA ALA A 13 16.98 -12.71 10.57
C ALA A 13 15.69 -12.69 11.39
N SER A 14 15.08 -11.52 11.54
CA SER A 14 13.79 -11.34 12.20
C SER A 14 12.65 -11.94 11.36
N TRP A 15 12.68 -11.80 10.03
CA TRP A 15 11.66 -12.33 9.15
C TRP A 15 11.64 -13.87 9.12
N ALA A 16 12.80 -14.49 9.32
CA ALA A 16 12.97 -15.93 9.39
C ALA A 16 12.40 -16.56 10.68
N GLN A 17 12.15 -15.78 11.73
CA GLN A 17 11.62 -16.30 12.99
C GLN A 17 10.17 -16.80 12.84
N GLU A 18 9.81 -17.74 13.70
CA GLU A 18 8.48 -18.34 13.74
C GLU A 18 7.42 -17.36 14.29
N HIS A 19 7.74 -16.70 15.40
CA HIS A 19 6.81 -15.82 16.10
C HIS A 19 6.65 -14.47 15.38
N ARG A 20 5.41 -13.98 15.35
CA ARG A 20 4.99 -12.85 14.51
C ARG A 20 5.59 -11.51 14.95
N GLU A 21 5.89 -11.41 16.24
CA GLU A 21 6.48 -10.26 16.91
C GLU A 21 7.85 -9.87 16.32
N PHE A 22 8.58 -10.83 15.75
CA PHE A 22 9.83 -10.54 15.06
C PHE A 22 9.60 -9.81 13.73
N GLN A 23 8.58 -10.19 12.94
CA GLN A 23 8.23 -9.43 11.73
C GLN A 23 7.73 -8.03 12.10
N TYR A 24 6.99 -7.87 13.20
CA TYR A 24 6.57 -6.54 13.67
C TYR A 24 7.77 -5.68 14.06
N ASN A 25 8.72 -6.22 14.82
CA ASN A 25 9.95 -5.53 15.19
C ASN A 25 10.76 -5.12 13.96
N ALA A 26 10.88 -6.01 12.97
CA ALA A 26 11.54 -5.72 11.70
C ALA A 26 10.85 -4.57 10.95
N LEU A 27 9.51 -4.53 10.94
CA LEU A 27 8.74 -3.46 10.29
C LEU A 27 8.83 -2.13 11.04
N ASP A 28 8.83 -2.14 12.37
CA ASP A 28 9.03 -0.94 13.18
C ASP A 28 10.44 -0.36 12.95
N TYR A 29 11.45 -1.24 12.88
CA TYR A 29 12.81 -0.85 12.50
C TYR A 29 12.86 -0.24 11.09
N LEU A 30 12.23 -0.89 10.10
CA LEU A 30 12.16 -0.39 8.73
C LEU A 30 11.45 0.96 8.66
N ALA A 31 10.34 1.14 9.38
CA ALA A 31 9.63 2.41 9.44
C ALA A 31 10.50 3.54 10.01
N ALA A 32 11.32 3.25 11.03
CA ALA A 32 12.25 4.21 11.62
C ALA A 32 13.41 4.60 10.67
N CYS A 33 13.79 3.72 9.74
CA CYS A 33 14.89 3.96 8.80
C CYS A 33 14.44 4.14 7.33
N LYS A 34 13.12 4.26 7.06
CA LYS A 34 12.56 4.27 5.70
C LYS A 34 13.14 5.34 4.75
N GLN A 35 13.58 6.47 5.30
CA GLN A 35 14.21 7.56 4.55
C GLN A 35 15.51 7.14 3.85
N TYR A 36 16.14 6.06 4.32
CA TYR A 36 17.36 5.51 3.75
C TYR A 36 17.11 4.38 2.75
N LEU A 37 15.86 3.94 2.59
CA LEU A 37 15.49 2.95 1.58
C LEU A 37 15.39 3.60 0.21
N THR A 38 15.80 2.86 -0.80
CA THR A 38 15.94 3.28 -2.19
C THR A 38 15.10 2.41 -3.12
N PRO A 39 14.91 2.80 -4.40
CA PRO A 39 14.26 1.95 -5.39
C PRO A 39 14.86 0.54 -5.49
N ASP A 40 16.17 0.39 -5.28
CA ASP A 40 16.88 -0.91 -5.31
C ASP A 40 16.42 -1.88 -4.20
N ASP A 41 15.76 -1.38 -3.16
CA ASP A 41 15.24 -2.18 -2.05
C ASP A 41 13.85 -2.77 -2.34
N ILE A 42 13.14 -2.27 -3.37
CA ILE A 42 11.78 -2.71 -3.71
C ILE A 42 11.69 -4.24 -3.97
N PRO A 43 12.60 -4.88 -4.73
CA PRO A 43 12.55 -6.32 -4.91
C PRO A 43 12.73 -7.10 -3.61
N TRP A 44 13.45 -6.55 -2.63
CA TRP A 44 13.61 -7.17 -1.32
C TRP A 44 12.36 -6.99 -0.45
N LEU A 45 11.79 -5.78 -0.39
CA LEU A 45 10.54 -5.51 0.31
C LEU A 45 9.38 -6.36 -0.25
N ARG A 46 9.32 -6.56 -1.57
CA ARG A 46 8.38 -7.48 -2.21
C ARG A 46 8.53 -8.91 -1.68
N ARG A 47 9.76 -9.42 -1.57
CA ARG A 47 9.98 -10.76 -0.99
C ARG A 47 9.51 -10.86 0.46
N LEU A 48 9.67 -9.81 1.27
CA LEU A 48 9.13 -9.78 2.63
C LEU A 48 7.59 -9.87 2.59
N ALA A 49 6.95 -9.08 1.73
CA ALA A 49 5.50 -9.08 1.54
C ALA A 49 4.96 -10.46 1.13
N GLU A 50 5.67 -11.19 0.28
CA GLU A 50 5.28 -12.51 -0.24
C GLU A 50 5.57 -13.66 0.73
N ALA A 51 6.62 -13.56 1.56
CA ALA A 51 7.08 -14.69 2.38
C ALA A 51 6.21 -14.98 3.62
N LYS A 52 5.66 -13.94 4.25
CA LYS A 52 4.89 -14.06 5.50
C LYS A 52 3.65 -13.17 5.45
N SER A 53 2.90 -13.28 4.36
CA SER A 53 1.78 -12.38 4.03
C SER A 53 0.61 -12.50 5.01
N TRP A 54 0.23 -11.38 5.58
CA TRP A 54 -1.06 -11.15 6.24
C TRP A 54 -1.27 -9.64 6.33
N TRP A 55 -2.52 -9.21 6.51
CA TRP A 55 -2.91 -7.80 6.38
C TRP A 55 -2.06 -6.86 7.25
N GLU A 56 -1.72 -7.21 8.48
CA GLU A 56 -0.95 -6.33 9.37
C GLU A 56 0.49 -6.07 8.89
N THR A 57 1.11 -7.03 8.21
CA THR A 57 2.45 -6.83 7.63
C THR A 57 2.38 -6.06 6.32
N ILE A 58 1.33 -6.31 5.52
CA ILE A 58 1.10 -5.61 4.26
C ILE A 58 0.82 -4.13 4.51
N ASP A 59 -0.03 -3.81 5.50
CA ASP A 59 -0.35 -2.45 5.94
C ASP A 59 0.87 -1.65 6.47
N ARG A 60 1.95 -2.33 6.87
CA ARG A 60 3.20 -1.67 7.26
C ARG A 60 4.11 -1.48 6.06
N LEU A 61 4.18 -2.51 5.21
CA LEU A 61 4.97 -2.48 3.99
C LEU A 61 4.45 -1.46 2.99
N ASP A 62 3.13 -1.24 2.88
CA ASP A 62 2.55 -0.23 1.99
C ASP A 62 3.07 1.18 2.27
N THR A 63 3.28 1.50 3.55
CA THR A 63 3.66 2.83 4.02
C THR A 63 5.17 3.01 3.87
N ILE A 64 5.93 1.93 4.06
CA ILE A 64 7.38 1.89 3.82
C ILE A 64 7.66 2.02 2.32
N ILE A 65 7.00 1.23 1.48
CA ILE A 65 7.14 1.26 0.02
C ILE A 65 6.59 2.58 -0.53
N GLY A 66 5.47 3.07 0.01
CA GLY A 66 4.86 4.34 -0.36
C GLY A 66 5.75 5.55 -0.11
N ASP A 67 6.62 5.50 0.90
CA ASP A 67 7.66 6.52 1.15
C ASP A 67 8.72 6.54 0.04
N ILE A 68 9.15 5.36 -0.42
CA ILE A 68 10.09 5.24 -1.55
C ILE A 68 9.43 5.80 -2.81
N VAL A 69 8.22 5.34 -3.16
CA VAL A 69 7.48 5.80 -4.36
C VAL A 69 7.22 7.30 -4.31
N LEU A 70 6.99 7.88 -3.12
CA LEU A 70 6.77 9.32 -2.97
C LEU A 70 8.03 10.15 -3.27
N ARG A 71 9.21 9.61 -3.01
CA ARG A 71 10.51 10.22 -3.34
C ARG A 71 10.97 9.91 -4.77
N HIS A 72 10.41 8.87 -5.37
CA HIS A 72 10.79 8.31 -6.67
C HIS A 72 9.56 8.07 -7.56
N PRO A 73 8.95 9.12 -8.13
CA PRO A 73 7.71 9.02 -8.91
C PRO A 73 7.81 8.13 -10.16
N GLU A 74 9.02 7.83 -10.64
CA GLU A 74 9.27 6.83 -11.68
C GLU A 74 8.73 5.43 -11.32
N LEU A 75 8.53 5.16 -10.03
CA LEU A 75 7.93 3.91 -9.53
C LEU A 75 6.40 3.87 -9.61
N ASN A 76 5.73 4.95 -10.03
CA ASN A 76 4.28 4.96 -10.20
C ASN A 76 3.81 3.90 -11.21
N SER A 77 4.60 3.65 -12.27
CA SER A 77 4.30 2.57 -13.24
C SER A 77 4.36 1.18 -12.60
N LEU A 78 5.25 0.98 -11.63
CA LEU A 78 5.32 -0.26 -10.87
C LEU A 78 4.10 -0.44 -9.97
N MET A 79 3.57 0.64 -9.37
CA MET A 79 2.33 0.56 -8.59
C MET A 79 1.13 0.20 -9.49
N LEU A 80 1.08 0.68 -10.73
CA LEU A 80 0.07 0.28 -11.71
C LEU A 80 0.20 -1.19 -12.12
N GLU A 81 1.41 -1.72 -12.22
CA GLU A 81 1.66 -3.16 -12.43
C GLU A 81 1.18 -3.96 -11.21
N TRP A 82 1.60 -3.56 -10.01
CA TRP A 82 1.25 -4.22 -8.75
C TRP A 82 -0.24 -4.22 -8.46
N ALA A 83 -0.98 -3.21 -8.94
CA ALA A 83 -2.44 -3.16 -8.86
C ALA A 83 -3.12 -4.37 -9.52
N GLN A 84 -2.46 -5.07 -10.44
CA GLN A 84 -2.99 -6.26 -11.12
C GLN A 84 -2.14 -7.52 -10.88
N ASP A 85 -1.25 -7.50 -9.88
CA ASP A 85 -0.34 -8.63 -9.60
C ASP A 85 -1.10 -9.94 -9.37
N ALA A 86 -0.52 -11.07 -9.78
CA ALA A 86 -1.14 -12.38 -9.57
C ALA A 86 -1.25 -12.74 -8.08
N ASN A 87 -0.33 -12.26 -7.24
CA ASN A 87 -0.43 -12.36 -5.80
C ASN A 87 -1.32 -11.24 -5.25
N PHE A 88 -2.51 -11.61 -4.76
CA PHE A 88 -3.47 -10.63 -4.26
C PHE A 88 -2.97 -9.83 -3.05
N TRP A 89 -1.94 -10.28 -2.33
CA TRP A 89 -1.34 -9.52 -1.22
C TRP A 89 -0.51 -8.31 -1.69
N ILE A 90 -0.06 -8.30 -2.95
CA ILE A 90 0.70 -7.19 -3.53
C ILE A 90 -0.23 -6.04 -3.95
N ARG A 91 -1.47 -6.34 -4.36
CA ARG A 91 -2.40 -5.32 -4.85
C ARG A 91 -2.78 -4.28 -3.78
N PRO A 92 -3.07 -4.65 -2.51
CA PRO A 92 -3.29 -3.70 -1.43
C PRO A 92 -2.13 -2.74 -1.23
N ILE A 93 -0.87 -3.18 -1.42
CA ILE A 93 0.29 -2.29 -1.34
C ILE A 93 0.15 -1.16 -2.36
N ALA A 94 -0.16 -1.48 -3.62
CA ALA A 94 -0.39 -0.47 -4.65
C ALA A 94 -1.57 0.45 -4.31
N THR A 95 -2.66 -0.06 -3.76
CA THR A 95 -3.84 0.76 -3.41
C THR A 95 -3.57 1.71 -2.24
N ASP A 96 -2.88 1.24 -1.20
CA ASP A 96 -2.76 1.96 0.07
C ASP A 96 -1.46 2.78 0.21
N HIS A 97 -0.48 2.64 -0.70
CA HIS A 97 0.82 3.32 -0.60
C HIS A 97 0.74 4.87 -0.54
N GLN A 98 -0.38 5.45 -0.97
CA GLN A 98 -0.62 6.90 -0.94
C GLN A 98 -1.28 7.41 0.34
N ARG A 99 -1.79 6.53 1.22
CA ARG A 99 -2.61 6.91 2.38
C ARG A 99 -2.02 8.02 3.27
N PRO A 100 -0.70 8.07 3.56
CA PRO A 100 -0.13 9.12 4.40
C PRO A 100 0.03 10.48 3.70
N ARG A 101 -0.22 10.59 2.39
CA ARG A 101 0.22 11.72 1.55
C ARG A 101 -0.65 12.97 1.68
N LYS A 102 -1.90 12.87 2.11
CA LYS A 102 -2.84 14.01 2.23
C LYS A 102 -2.88 14.84 0.94
N GLU A 103 -2.51 16.12 0.99
CA GLU A 103 -2.50 17.05 -0.15
C GLU A 103 -1.51 16.62 -1.25
N ARG A 104 -0.56 15.73 -0.94
CA ARG A 104 0.40 15.16 -1.90
C ARG A 104 -0.12 13.87 -2.57
N THR A 105 -1.37 13.49 -2.35
CA THR A 105 -1.97 12.31 -3.02
C THR A 105 -2.14 12.61 -4.50
N ASP A 106 -1.62 11.72 -5.34
CA ASP A 106 -1.89 11.73 -6.78
C ASP A 106 -3.23 11.04 -7.02
N THR A 107 -4.27 11.83 -7.22
CA THR A 107 -5.65 11.35 -7.40
C THR A 107 -5.84 10.63 -8.72
N GLN A 108 -5.10 11.02 -9.76
CA GLN A 108 -5.16 10.33 -11.04
C GLN A 108 -4.59 8.91 -10.90
N LEU A 109 -3.41 8.78 -10.28
CA LEU A 109 -2.82 7.48 -10.01
C LEU A 109 -3.69 6.62 -9.08
N LEU A 110 -4.26 7.22 -8.03
CA LEU A 110 -5.16 6.52 -7.11
C LEU A 110 -6.39 5.96 -7.84
N GLU A 111 -7.03 6.78 -8.68
CA GLU A 111 -8.16 6.36 -9.50
C GLU A 111 -7.77 5.22 -10.45
N GLU A 112 -6.67 5.34 -11.19
CA GLU A 112 -6.21 4.30 -12.11
C GLU A 112 -5.94 2.96 -11.41
N ILE A 113 -5.33 2.99 -10.21
CA ILE A 113 -5.08 1.79 -9.40
C ILE A 113 -6.39 1.13 -8.94
N ILE A 114 -7.36 1.93 -8.47
CA ILE A 114 -8.65 1.41 -8.01
C ILE A 114 -9.44 0.80 -9.18
N VAL A 115 -9.48 1.48 -10.33
CA VAL A 115 -10.18 1.02 -11.54
C VAL A 115 -9.66 -0.35 -12.01
N LYS A 116 -8.34 -0.56 -11.94
CA LYS A 116 -7.70 -1.85 -12.26
C LYS A 116 -8.14 -3.02 -11.35
N ASN A 117 -8.73 -2.72 -10.20
CA ASN A 117 -9.19 -3.70 -9.21
C ASN A 117 -10.71 -3.88 -9.17
N PHE A 118 -11.46 -3.23 -10.06
CA PHE A 118 -12.91 -3.46 -10.17
C PHE A 118 -13.24 -4.93 -10.47
N GLY A 119 -14.38 -5.38 -9.95
CA GLY A 119 -14.83 -6.77 -10.08
C GLY A 119 -14.07 -7.78 -9.22
N SER A 120 -13.08 -7.35 -8.43
CA SER A 120 -12.40 -8.24 -7.47
C SER A 120 -13.37 -8.75 -6.41
N THR A 121 -13.38 -10.07 -6.18
CA THR A 121 -14.11 -10.70 -5.07
C THR A 121 -13.29 -10.77 -3.78
N GLU A 122 -12.02 -10.38 -3.83
CA GLU A 122 -11.11 -10.48 -2.68
C GLU A 122 -11.42 -9.44 -1.62
N PHE A 123 -11.61 -9.90 -0.39
CA PHE A 123 -11.97 -9.04 0.74
C PHE A 123 -10.93 -7.94 0.98
N PHE A 124 -9.64 -8.30 1.03
CA PHE A 124 -8.57 -7.36 1.37
C PHE A 124 -8.33 -6.29 0.30
N ILE A 125 -8.55 -6.62 -0.98
CA ILE A 125 -8.48 -5.63 -2.07
C ILE A 125 -9.61 -4.60 -1.91
N ASN A 126 -10.84 -5.08 -1.74
CA ASN A 126 -12.00 -4.20 -1.58
C ASN A 126 -11.91 -3.36 -0.29
N LYS A 127 -11.31 -3.91 0.75
CA LYS A 127 -11.04 -3.21 2.01
C LYS A 127 -10.00 -2.11 1.84
N ALA A 128 -8.89 -2.39 1.15
CA ALA A 128 -7.86 -1.41 0.82
C ALA A 128 -8.44 -0.23 0.02
N ILE A 129 -9.23 -0.51 -1.04
CA ILE A 129 -9.92 0.55 -1.82
C ILE A 129 -10.75 1.45 -0.89
N GLY A 130 -11.56 0.84 -0.02
CA GLY A 130 -12.37 1.58 0.94
C GLY A 130 -11.55 2.41 1.92
N TRP A 131 -10.38 1.91 2.35
CA TRP A 131 -9.48 2.63 3.25
C TRP A 131 -8.72 3.76 2.57
N ALA A 132 -8.22 3.56 1.36
CA ALA A 132 -7.61 4.62 0.57
C ALA A 132 -8.57 5.79 0.34
N LEU A 133 -9.82 5.50 -0.07
CA LEU A 133 -10.87 6.50 -0.25
C LEU A 133 -11.21 7.21 1.07
N ARG A 134 -11.42 6.44 2.16
CA ARG A 134 -11.75 7.00 3.48
C ARG A 134 -10.63 7.87 4.05
N GLU A 135 -9.37 7.50 3.83
CA GLU A 135 -8.24 8.29 4.30
C GLU A 135 -8.16 9.60 3.52
N TYR A 136 -8.29 9.53 2.20
CA TYR A 136 -8.23 10.73 1.36
C TYR A 136 -9.43 11.66 1.52
N SER A 137 -10.60 11.15 1.91
CA SER A 137 -11.79 11.98 2.17
C SER A 137 -11.60 12.97 3.34
N LYS A 138 -10.57 12.76 4.18
CA LYS A 138 -10.19 13.72 5.23
C LYS A 138 -9.48 14.96 4.65
N THR A 139 -8.93 14.85 3.44
CA THR A 139 -8.25 15.93 2.71
C THR A 139 -9.17 16.51 1.63
N ASP A 140 -9.74 15.67 0.78
CA ASP A 140 -10.66 16.09 -0.30
C ASP A 140 -11.93 15.22 -0.32
N PRO A 141 -12.94 15.53 0.52
CA PRO A 141 -14.19 14.79 0.54
C PRO A 141 -15.00 14.96 -0.76
N ALA A 142 -14.86 16.07 -1.47
CA ALA A 142 -15.59 16.32 -2.71
C ALA A 142 -15.10 15.39 -3.83
N TRP A 143 -13.78 15.23 -3.96
CA TRP A 143 -13.20 14.28 -4.91
C TRP A 143 -13.62 12.83 -4.61
N VAL A 144 -13.64 12.43 -3.32
CA VAL A 144 -14.03 11.07 -2.95
C VAL A 144 -15.53 10.82 -3.21
N ALA A 145 -16.39 11.79 -2.94
CA ALA A 145 -17.82 11.70 -3.25
C ALA A 145 -18.06 11.53 -4.76
N ASP A 146 -17.43 12.38 -5.57
CA ASP A 146 -17.51 12.30 -7.03
C ASP A 146 -16.98 10.96 -7.56
N PHE A 147 -15.82 10.49 -7.09
CA PHE A 147 -15.26 9.20 -7.47
C PHE A 147 -16.23 8.05 -7.18
N ILE A 148 -16.82 8.02 -5.96
CA ILE A 148 -17.77 6.99 -5.57
C ILE A 148 -19.02 7.04 -6.46
N ASP A 149 -19.52 8.23 -6.78
CA ASP A 149 -20.71 8.38 -7.64
C ASP A 149 -20.44 7.94 -9.08
N ARG A 150 -19.29 8.33 -9.66
CA ARG A 150 -18.88 7.91 -11.01
C ARG A 150 -18.74 6.40 -11.15
N TYR A 151 -18.22 5.72 -10.12
CA TYR A 151 -17.90 4.29 -10.18
C TYR A 151 -18.77 3.40 -9.29
N ARG A 152 -19.93 3.92 -8.84
CA ARG A 152 -20.81 3.25 -7.88
C ARG A 152 -21.20 1.83 -8.28
N ALA A 153 -21.45 1.60 -9.58
CA ALA A 153 -21.91 0.32 -10.08
C ALA A 153 -20.79 -0.74 -10.14
N GLN A 154 -19.53 -0.31 -10.20
CA GLN A 154 -18.35 -1.17 -10.34
C GLN A 154 -17.65 -1.43 -9.00
N LEU A 155 -17.80 -0.50 -8.03
CA LEU A 155 -17.25 -0.64 -6.69
C LEU A 155 -17.98 -1.73 -5.89
N ALA A 156 -17.21 -2.50 -5.12
CA ALA A 156 -17.80 -3.42 -4.16
C ALA A 156 -18.59 -2.65 -3.08
N PRO A 157 -19.74 -3.17 -2.61
CA PRO A 157 -20.52 -2.52 -1.54
C PRO A 157 -19.69 -2.23 -0.28
N LEU A 158 -18.70 -3.08 0.02
CA LEU A 158 -17.76 -2.88 1.12
C LEU A 158 -16.90 -1.61 0.90
N SER A 159 -16.34 -1.43 -0.29
CA SER A 159 -15.49 -0.29 -0.62
C SER A 159 -16.26 1.03 -0.51
N ILE A 160 -17.51 1.07 -1.00
CA ILE A 160 -18.40 2.22 -0.87
C ILE A 160 -18.67 2.54 0.60
N ARG A 161 -19.08 1.53 1.38
CA ARG A 161 -19.42 1.70 2.80
C ARG A 161 -18.23 2.21 3.61
N GLU A 162 -17.03 1.71 3.34
CA GLU A 162 -15.82 2.13 4.03
C GLU A 162 -15.36 3.52 3.59
N GLY A 163 -15.32 3.77 2.28
CA GLY A 163 -14.88 5.05 1.69
C GLY A 163 -15.79 6.21 2.07
N ALA A 164 -17.11 6.01 2.05
CA ALA A 164 -18.10 7.04 2.36
C ALA A 164 -18.29 7.29 3.87
N LYS A 165 -17.56 6.61 4.76
CA LYS A 165 -17.77 6.68 6.22
C LYS A 165 -17.54 8.07 6.83
N ARG A 166 -16.90 8.97 6.09
CA ARG A 166 -16.52 10.33 6.52
C ARG A 166 -17.03 11.41 5.56
N LEU A 167 -17.88 11.04 4.60
CA LEU A 167 -18.61 11.96 3.72
C LEU A 167 -19.91 12.43 4.38
#